data_AF-A0A7C1QJF7-F1
#
_entry.id   AF-A0A7C1QJF7-F1
#
_cell.length_a   1.000
_cell.length_b   1.000
_cell.length_c   1.000
_cell.angle_alpha   90.00
_cell.angle_beta   90.00
_cell.angle_gamma   90.00
#
_symmetry.space_group_name_H-M   'P 1'
#
loop_
_entity.id
_entity.type
_entity.pdbx_description
1 polymer ?
#
loop_
_entity_poly.entity_id
_entity_poly.type
_entity_poly.pdbx_seq_one_letter_code
_entity_poly.pdbx_strand_id
1 'polypeptide(L)'
;MYEMNDQKQEKIEKPVELLRAEKLIDDAKVNEAHELLDNFERKEGLTLLNKVVSHLLRADLLFQQGRYEEVLTLAEQTYND
;
A
#
# COMPACT_ATOMS: atom_id res chain seq x y z
N MET A 1 -11.26 -30.44 -18.02
CA MET A 1 -9.91 -29.89 -18.29
C MET A 1 -10.09 -28.38 -18.39
N TYR A 2 -9.90 -27.65 -17.29
CA TYR A 2 -9.89 -26.19 -17.34
C TYR A 2 -8.45 -25.78 -17.63
N GLU A 3 -8.23 -25.19 -18.81
CA GLU A 3 -6.96 -24.55 -19.13
C GLU A 3 -6.74 -23.41 -18.13
N MET A 4 -5.81 -23.60 -17.20
CA MET A 4 -5.29 -22.49 -16.41
C MET A 4 -4.55 -21.61 -17.41
N ASN A 5 -5.16 -20.47 -17.72
CA ASN A 5 -4.56 -19.41 -18.50
C ASN A 5 -3.29 -18.97 -17.76
N ASP A 6 -2.13 -19.44 -18.23
CA ASP A 6 -0.80 -18.99 -17.80
C ASP A 6 -0.60 -17.54 -18.26
N GLN A 7 -1.41 -16.63 -17.73
CA GLN A 7 -1.11 -15.21 -17.77
C GLN A 7 0.22 -15.06 -17.02
N LYS A 8 1.29 -14.86 -17.79
CA LYS A 8 2.57 -14.39 -17.28
C LYS A 8 2.26 -13.28 -16.29
N GLN A 9 2.46 -13.54 -14.99
CA GLN A 9 2.51 -12.49 -14.00
C GLN A 9 3.65 -11.58 -14.45
N GLU A 10 3.32 -10.47 -15.12
CA GLU A 10 4.24 -9.37 -15.24
C GLU A 10 4.70 -9.09 -13.81
N LYS A 11 6.00 -9.22 -13.55
CA LYS A 11 6.57 -8.82 -12.26
C LYS A 11 6.31 -7.33 -12.16
N ILE A 12 5.23 -6.95 -11.51
CA ILE A 12 4.96 -5.56 -11.26
C ILE A 12 5.97 -5.14 -10.20
N GLU A 13 6.98 -4.41 -10.66
CA GLU A 13 8.06 -3.96 -9.79
C GLU A 13 7.48 -2.92 -8.82
N LYS A 14 7.27 -3.36 -7.57
CA LYS A 14 6.79 -2.49 -6.50
C LYS A 14 7.84 -1.38 -6.32
N PRO A 15 7.47 -0.09 -6.32
CA PRO A 15 8.40 1.01 -6.11
C PRO A 15 9.27 0.80 -4.87
N VAL A 16 10.54 1.17 -4.95
CA VAL A 16 11.51 1.00 -3.86
C VAL A 16 11.04 1.67 -2.57
N GLU A 17 10.34 2.81 -2.67
CA GLU A 17 9.76 3.49 -1.52
C GLU A 17 8.68 2.66 -0.81
N LEU A 18 7.84 1.94 -1.56
CA LEU A 18 6.79 1.07 -0.97
C LEU A 18 7.40 -0.16 -0.31
N LEU A 19 8.45 -0.75 -0.90
CA LEU A 19 9.23 -1.82 -0.27
C LEU A 19 9.90 -1.35 1.03
N ARG A 20 10.40 -0.10 1.03
CA ARG A 20 11.00 0.50 2.23
C ARG A 20 9.95 0.82 3.29
N ALA A 21 8.78 1.30 2.90
CA ALA A 21 7.67 1.57 3.83
C ALA A 21 7.20 0.29 4.52
N GLU A 22 7.04 -0.81 3.78
CA GLU A 22 6.72 -2.14 4.31
C GLU A 22 7.73 -2.58 5.37
N LYS A 23 9.04 -2.46 5.07
CA LYS A 23 10.08 -2.80 6.06
C LYS A 23 10.03 -1.91 7.31
N LEU A 24 9.74 -0.61 7.16
CA LEU A 24 9.61 0.29 8.31
C LEU A 24 8.40 -0.08 9.18
N ILE A 25 7.31 -0.54 8.57
CA ILE A 25 6.14 -1.07 9.28
C ILE A 25 6.52 -2.34 10.05
N ASP A 26 7.19 -3.29 9.41
CA ASP A 26 7.66 -4.53 10.06
C ASP A 26 8.60 -4.25 11.24
N ASP A 27 9.46 -3.23 11.12
CA ASP A 27 10.39 -2.78 12.16
C ASP A 27 9.71 -1.90 13.24
N ALA A 28 8.38 -1.74 13.20
CA ALA A 28 7.58 -0.87 14.08
C ALA A 28 8.03 0.62 14.09
N LYS A 29 8.64 1.08 13.00
CA LYS A 29 9.08 2.47 12.82
C LYS A 29 7.96 3.32 12.22
N VAL A 30 6.88 3.42 12.99
CA VAL A 30 5.60 4.02 12.64
C VAL A 30 5.73 5.42 12.02
N ASN A 31 6.46 6.33 12.67
CA ASN A 31 6.57 7.72 12.19
C ASN A 31 7.30 7.80 10.84
N GLU A 32 8.37 7.03 10.68
CA GLU A 32 9.17 7.00 9.46
C GLU A 32 8.38 6.40 8.30
N ALA A 33 7.58 5.36 8.57
CA ALA A 33 6.68 4.77 7.58
C ALA A 33 5.59 5.76 7.14
N HIS A 34 4.99 6.49 8.08
CA HIS A 34 4.02 7.55 7.77
C HIS A 34 4.61 8.64 6.87
N GLU A 35 5.74 9.23 7.26
CA GLU A 35 6.39 10.27 6.47
C GLU A 35 6.76 9.79 5.07
N LEU A 36 7.21 8.54 4.94
CA LEU A 36 7.55 7.97 3.64
C LEU A 36 6.33 7.78 2.74
N LEU A 37 5.22 7.27 3.29
CA LEU A 37 3.96 7.08 2.55
C LEU A 37 3.34 8.43 2.14
N ASP A 38 3.34 9.42 3.04
CA ASP A 38 2.86 10.78 2.74
C ASP A 38 3.63 11.42 1.59
N ASN A 39 4.97 11.27 1.58
CA ASN A 39 5.80 11.79 0.50
C ASN A 39 5.59 11.02 -0.81
N PHE A 40 5.36 9.71 -0.73
CA PHE A 40 5.10 8.88 -1.90
C PHE A 40 3.79 9.28 -2.58
N GLU A 41 2.70 9.42 -1.83
CA GLU A 41 1.36 9.71 -2.35
C GLU A 41 1.20 11.12 -2.94
N ARG A 42 2.06 12.06 -2.55
CA ARG A 42 2.11 13.41 -3.14
C ARG A 42 2.75 13.45 -4.52
N LYS A 43 3.36 12.36 -4.98
CA LYS A 43 3.99 12.32 -6.30
C LYS A 43 2.94 12.32 -7.41
N GLU A 44 3.23 13.05 -8.48
CA GLU A 44 2.46 12.97 -9.71
C GLU A 44 2.79 11.67 -10.48
N GLY A 45 1.85 11.19 -11.30
CA GLY A 45 2.08 10.05 -12.20
C GLY A 45 2.09 8.68 -11.53
N LEU A 46 1.59 8.55 -10.29
CA LEU A 46 1.40 7.24 -9.65
C LEU A 46 0.39 6.41 -10.43
N THR A 47 0.75 5.15 -10.71
CA THR A 47 -0.20 4.17 -11.25
C THR A 47 -1.28 3.85 -10.22
N LEU A 48 -2.44 3.35 -10.68
CA LEU A 48 -3.50 2.89 -9.78
C LEU A 48 -2.97 1.85 -8.78
N LEU A 49 -2.15 0.91 -9.25
CA LEU A 49 -1.54 -0.09 -8.38
C LEU A 49 -0.66 0.55 -7.29
N ASN A 50 0.14 1.55 -7.63
CA ASN A 50 0.98 2.24 -6.64
C ASN A 50 0.13 2.85 -5.52
N LYS A 51 -1.01 3.46 -5.87
CA LYS A 51 -1.96 4.04 -4.90
C LYS A 51 -2.61 2.97 -4.03
N VAL A 52 -3.12 1.90 -4.64
CA VAL A 52 -3.74 0.79 -3.90
C VAL A 52 -2.75 0.16 -2.92
N VAL A 53 -1.50 -0.05 -3.35
CA VAL A 53 -0.44 -0.59 -2.50
C VAL A 53 -0.07 0.38 -1.37
N SER A 54 0.00 1.70 -1.62
CA SER A 54 0.29 2.67 -0.56
C SER A 54 -0.83 2.72 0.48
N HIS A 55 -2.09 2.69 0.04
CA HIS A 55 -3.25 2.62 0.92
C HIS A 55 -3.29 1.33 1.75
N LEU A 56 -2.92 0.18 1.15
CA LEU A 56 -2.81 -1.08 1.88
C LEU A 56 -1.77 -1.00 3.01
N LEU A 57 -0.60 -0.43 2.75
CA LEU A 57 0.44 -0.25 3.77
C LEU A 57 0.01 0.72 4.87
N ARG A 58 -0.72 1.78 4.51
CA ARG A 58 -1.34 2.69 5.49
C ARG A 58 -2.38 2.00 6.36
N ALA A 59 -3.22 1.15 5.76
CA ALA A 59 -4.21 0.37 6.48
C ALA A 59 -3.56 -0.57 7.49
N ASP A 60 -2.48 -1.27 7.12
CA ASP A 60 -1.72 -2.12 8.05
C ASP A 60 -1.17 -1.30 9.24
N LEU A 61 -0.57 -0.15 8.94
CA LEU A 61 -0.03 0.74 9.96
C LEU A 61 -1.13 1.24 10.93
N LEU A 62 -2.28 1.68 10.41
CA LEU A 62 -3.44 2.06 11.23
C LEU A 62 -3.98 0.88 12.05
N PHE A 63 -4.00 -0.32 11.48
CA PHE A 63 -4.45 -1.53 12.16
C PHE A 63 -3.55 -1.88 13.34
N GLN A 64 -2.22 -1.81 13.17
CA GLN A 64 -1.24 -2.02 14.24
C GLN A 64 -1.37 -0.99 15.38
N GLN A 65 -1.84 0.22 15.08
CA GLN A 65 -2.16 1.26 16.05
C GLN A 65 -3.53 1.09 16.73
N GLY A 66 -4.35 0.12 16.32
CA GLY A 66 -5.72 -0.06 16.82
C GLY A 66 -6.74 0.92 16.24
N ARG A 67 -6.40 1.66 15.18
CA ARG A 67 -7.24 2.70 14.56
C ARG A 67 -8.18 2.12 13.50
N TYR A 68 -9.03 1.19 13.92
CA TYR A 68 -9.80 0.35 12.99
C TYR A 68 -10.84 1.13 12.16
N GLU A 69 -11.47 2.16 12.70
CA GLU A 69 -12.42 3.00 11.94
C GLU A 69 -11.75 3.71 10.76
N GLU A 70 -10.50 4.12 10.94
CA GLU A 70 -9.71 4.79 9.91
C GLU A 70 -9.22 3.80 8.85
N VAL A 71 -8.93 2.56 9.24
CA VAL A 71 -8.68 1.46 8.30
C VAL A 71 -9.88 1.27 7.37
N LEU A 72 -11.09 1.20 7.92
CA LEU A 72 -12.31 1.01 7.12
C LEU A 72 -12.58 2.21 6.22
N THR A 73 -12.43 3.42 6.74
CA THR A 73 -12.59 4.66 5.96
C THR A 73 -11.62 4.69 4.78
N LEU A 74 -10.35 4.35 5.01
CA LEU A 74 -9.35 4.31 3.95
C LEU A 74 -9.64 3.21 2.91
N ALA A 75 -10.11 2.04 3.35
CA ALA A 75 -10.49 0.96 2.44
C ALA A 75 -11.67 1.36 1.54
N GLU A 76 -12.69 2.04 2.09
CA GLU A 76 -13.81 2.58 1.33
C GLU A 76 -13.37 3.65 0.32
N GLN A 77 -12.48 4.56 0.72
CA GLN A 77 -11.91 5.57 -0.19
C GLN A 77 -11.17 4.89 -1.34
N THR A 78 -10.33 3.89 -1.04
CA THR A 78 -9.56 3.15 -2.05
C THR A 78 -10.44 2.39 -3.03
N TYR A 79 -11.61 1.89 -2.58
CA TYR A 79 -12.55 1.20 -3.45
C TYR A 79 -13.29 2.14 -4.41
N ASN A 80 -13.53 3.39 -3.99
CA ASN A 80 -14.30 4.38 -4.73
C ASN A 80 -13.46 5.28 -5.65
N ASP A 81 -12.13 5.25 -5.52
CA ASP A 81 -11.15 5.99 -6.34
C ASP A 81 -10.99 5.41 -7.76
#